data_AF-A0A7U9RTR2-F1
#
_entry.id   AF-A0A7U9RTR2-F1
#
_cell.length_a   1.000
_cell.length_b   1.000
_cell.length_c   1.000
_cell.angle_alpha   90.00
_cell.angle_beta   90.00
_cell.angle_gamma   90.00
#
_symmetry.space_group_name_H-M   'P 1'
#
loop_
_entity.id
_entity.type
_entity.pdbx_description
1 polymer ?
#
loop_
_entity_poly.entity_id
_entity_poly.type
_entity_poly.pdbx_seq_one_letter_code
_entity_poly.pdbx_strand_id
1 'polypeptide(L)'
;MSAAEKIREFYKVALILRKRGVRATDIVMTGDVSMQLMSDEKFLDFYDKLHVKTGVIDQKQLPSGVACNGTINVNGVLFTLFTYDEVYEDLDGQIREMLPKGTLAFLHPNMGATAYAQVTFVKGSGFVSHAERIVPRVVVSETNNMIEVQMFSRPVPYPLDWEGWLIANIYDSVEPSDDETDEGIDTHMADMPGAELKTAAEIGAMTRKEQVITYAESIGLNGLTADSKLDELKEAVLRYQDEI
;
A
#
# COMPACT_ATOMS: atom_id res chain seq x y z
N MET A 1 -6.49 17.08 14.44
CA MET A 1 -5.50 16.53 15.38
C MET A 1 -4.57 17.65 15.87
N SER A 2 -4.36 17.75 17.18
CA SER A 2 -3.44 18.68 17.84
C SER A 2 -1.97 18.24 17.69
N ALA A 3 -1.01 19.16 17.89
CA ALA A 3 0.42 18.84 17.83
C ALA A 3 0.84 17.72 18.80
N ALA A 4 0.27 17.70 20.01
CA ALA A 4 0.54 16.66 20.99
C ALA A 4 0.02 15.29 20.58
N GLU A 5 -1.14 15.23 19.91
CA GLU A 5 -1.67 13.99 19.35
C GLU A 5 -0.79 13.48 18.20
N LYS A 6 -0.37 14.36 17.27
CA LYS A 6 0.55 14.01 16.18
C LYS A 6 1.83 13.34 16.71
N ILE A 7 2.45 13.94 17.74
CA ILE A 7 3.67 13.38 18.37
C ILE A 7 3.40 12.02 19.02
N ARG A 8 2.24 11.84 19.66
CA ARG A 8 1.85 10.54 20.22
C ARG A 8 1.67 9.49 19.12
N GLU A 9 1.05 9.84 18.00
CA GLU A 9 0.91 8.93 16.86
C GLU A 9 2.27 8.54 16.27
N PHE A 10 3.21 9.48 16.14
CA PHE A 10 4.58 9.15 15.70
C PHE A 10 5.24 8.12 16.63
N TYR A 11 5.06 8.28 17.94
CA TYR A 11 5.57 7.31 18.91
C TYR A 11 4.88 5.95 18.82
N LYS A 12 3.56 5.92 18.63
CA LYS A 12 2.79 4.67 18.46
C LYS A 12 3.28 3.90 17.24
N VAL A 13 3.46 4.56 16.10
CA VAL A 13 4.01 3.95 14.88
C VAL A 13 5.41 3.39 15.14
N ALA A 14 6.27 4.14 15.85
CA ALA A 14 7.59 3.67 16.25
C ALA A 14 7.54 2.40 17.11
N LEU A 15 6.55 2.28 18.01
CA LEU A 15 6.36 1.11 18.85
C LEU A 15 5.89 -0.10 18.05
N ILE A 16 4.99 0.09 17.08
CA ILE A 16 4.54 -1.00 16.19
C ILE A 16 5.73 -1.57 15.43
N LEU A 17 6.53 -0.71 14.79
CA LEU A 17 7.74 -1.16 14.08
C LEU A 17 8.77 -1.80 15.02
N ARG A 18 8.93 -1.28 16.24
CA ARG A 18 9.84 -1.87 17.23
C ARG A 18 9.41 -3.28 17.64
N LYS A 19 8.11 -3.54 17.77
CA LYS A 19 7.58 -4.90 18.04
C LYS A 19 7.91 -5.86 16.90
N ARG A 20 7.95 -5.37 15.66
CA ARG A 20 8.40 -6.11 14.46
C ARG A 20 9.94 -6.25 14.37
N GLY A 21 10.70 -5.72 15.33
CA GLY A 21 12.16 -5.75 15.33
C GLY A 21 12.82 -4.62 14.54
N VAL A 22 12.02 -3.67 14.03
CA VAL A 22 12.47 -2.60 13.14
C VAL A 22 12.59 -1.28 13.90
N ARG A 23 13.64 -0.52 13.61
CA ARG A 23 13.85 0.82 14.18
C ARG A 23 13.70 1.85 13.08
N ALA A 24 12.52 2.44 12.98
CA ALA A 24 12.31 3.59 12.10
C ALA A 24 13.19 4.77 12.55
N THR A 25 13.88 5.36 11.60
CA THR A 25 14.77 6.52 11.78
C THR A 25 14.33 7.70 10.95
N ASP A 26 13.48 7.49 9.96
CA ASP A 26 13.15 8.49 8.96
C ASP A 26 11.63 8.61 8.82
N ILE A 27 11.14 9.84 8.71
CA ILE A 27 9.76 10.16 8.37
C ILE A 27 9.80 10.88 7.03
N VAL A 28 9.23 10.27 5.99
CA VAL A 28 9.13 10.84 4.65
C VAL A 28 7.71 11.31 4.42
N MET A 29 7.56 12.56 4.00
CA MET A 29 6.28 13.25 3.83
C MET A 29 6.14 13.79 2.41
N THR A 30 4.93 13.84 1.89
CA THR A 30 4.62 14.69 0.74
C THR A 30 4.63 16.17 1.13
N GLY A 31 4.77 17.05 0.13
CA GLY A 31 4.91 18.50 0.35
C GLY A 31 3.77 19.13 1.16
N ASP A 32 2.53 18.68 0.96
CA ASP A 32 1.35 19.13 1.68
C ASP A 32 1.38 18.73 3.17
N VAL A 33 1.74 17.49 3.49
CA VAL A 33 1.88 17.00 4.86
C VAL A 33 3.00 17.75 5.58
N SER A 34 4.15 17.89 4.91
CA SER A 34 5.29 18.63 5.44
C SER A 34 4.93 20.09 5.72
N MET A 35 4.25 20.77 4.79
CA MET A 35 3.84 22.15 4.95
C MET A 35 2.89 22.32 6.14
N GLN A 36 1.92 21.40 6.27
CA GLN A 36 0.98 21.41 7.39
C GLN A 36 1.65 21.17 8.74
N LEU A 37 2.69 20.32 8.78
CA LEU A 37 3.44 20.04 10.01
C LEU A 37 4.37 21.21 10.39
N MET A 38 5.11 21.74 9.43
CA MET A 38 6.11 22.79 9.65
C MET A 38 5.51 24.19 9.85
N SER A 39 4.24 24.38 9.50
CA SER A 39 3.49 25.61 9.75
C SER A 39 2.67 25.59 11.05
N ASP A 40 2.69 24.48 11.80
CA ASP A 40 1.97 24.34 13.08
C ASP A 40 2.83 24.92 14.22
N GLU A 41 2.51 26.14 14.67
CA GLU A 41 3.22 26.82 15.77
C GLU A 41 3.36 25.95 17.03
N LYS A 42 2.33 25.17 17.36
CA LYS A 42 2.34 24.29 18.54
C LYS A 42 3.25 23.10 18.36
N PHE A 43 3.47 22.66 17.13
CA PHE A 43 4.47 21.63 16.82
C PHE A 43 5.89 22.21 16.93
N LEU A 44 6.11 23.42 16.42
CA LEU A 44 7.40 24.10 16.50
C LEU A 44 7.82 24.40 17.95
N ASP A 45 6.87 24.72 18.84
CA ASP A 45 7.10 24.90 20.28
C ASP A 45 7.75 23.68 20.96
N PHE A 46 7.59 22.47 20.41
CA PHE A 46 8.29 21.30 20.95
C PHE A 46 9.81 21.38 20.80
N TYR A 47 10.31 22.11 19.80
CA TYR A 47 11.75 22.31 19.58
C TYR A 47 12.35 23.36 20.51
N ASP A 48 11.56 24.34 20.93
CA ASP A 48 12.00 25.51 21.71
C ASP A 48 11.82 25.34 23.23
N LYS A 49 11.94 24.10 23.74
CA LYS A 49 11.89 23.86 25.18
C LYS A 49 13.28 24.03 25.79
N LEU A 50 13.48 25.18 26.45
CA LEU A 50 14.71 25.69 27.09
C LEU A 50 15.65 24.68 27.79
N HIS A 51 15.17 23.51 28.22
CA HIS A 51 15.98 22.50 28.92
C HIS A 51 15.92 21.09 28.32
N VAL A 52 15.23 20.91 27.18
CA VAL A 52 15.08 19.63 26.49
C VAL A 52 15.33 19.84 25.01
N LYS A 53 16.45 19.32 24.51
CA LYS A 53 16.73 19.31 23.06
C LYS A 53 15.84 18.25 22.41
N THR A 54 14.61 18.63 22.07
CA THR A 54 13.68 17.76 21.35
C THR A 54 14.11 17.56 19.91
N GLY A 55 14.87 18.46 19.30
CA GLY A 55 15.23 18.34 17.89
C GLY A 55 16.01 19.52 17.36
N VAL A 56 16.21 19.54 16.05
CA VAL A 56 16.78 20.68 15.32
C VAL A 56 15.99 20.83 14.02
N ILE A 57 15.52 22.03 13.71
CA ILE A 57 15.02 22.38 12.37
C ILE A 57 16.20 22.95 11.59
N ASP A 58 16.65 22.22 10.57
CA ASP A 58 17.80 22.57 9.70
C ASP A 58 17.37 22.27 8.26
N GLN A 59 16.52 23.15 7.72
CA GLN A 59 15.93 22.97 6.40
C GLN A 59 16.99 23.11 5.31
N LYS A 60 17.20 22.02 4.57
CA LYS A 60 18.13 21.99 3.43
C LYS A 60 17.59 21.12 2.31
N GLN A 61 17.80 21.57 1.08
CA GLN A 61 17.59 20.73 -0.08
C GLN A 61 18.71 19.70 -0.18
N LEU A 62 18.30 18.47 -0.41
CA LEU A 62 19.16 17.36 -0.82
C LEU A 62 19.00 17.16 -2.33
N PRO A 63 19.90 16.40 -2.97
CA PRO A 63 19.73 16.02 -4.38
C PRO A 63 18.38 15.32 -4.64
N SER A 64 17.92 15.35 -5.89
CA SER A 64 16.71 14.63 -6.35
C SER A 64 15.43 15.06 -5.64
N GLY A 65 15.20 16.37 -5.52
CA GLY A 65 13.91 16.92 -5.05
C GLY A 65 13.58 16.65 -3.57
N VAL A 66 14.47 16.03 -2.80
CA VAL A 66 14.24 15.78 -1.37
C VAL A 66 14.62 17.02 -0.56
N ALA A 67 13.79 17.43 0.40
CA ALA A 67 14.19 18.38 1.44
C ALA A 67 14.33 17.68 2.79
N CYS A 68 15.40 17.93 3.51
CA CYS A 68 15.53 17.55 4.93
C CYS A 68 15.08 18.73 5.77
N ASN A 69 14.08 18.53 6.63
CA ASN A 69 13.54 19.58 7.49
C ASN A 69 14.25 19.67 8.85
N GLY A 70 14.94 18.60 9.24
CA GLY A 70 15.57 18.50 10.56
C GLY A 70 15.33 17.16 11.23
N THR A 71 15.49 17.15 12.56
CA THR A 71 15.33 15.94 13.39
C THR A 71 14.42 16.20 14.58
N ILE A 72 13.66 15.19 14.99
CA ILE A 72 12.79 15.23 16.18
C ILE A 72 13.00 13.97 17.04
N ASN A 73 13.15 14.17 18.34
CA ASN A 73 13.25 13.15 19.36
C ASN A 73 11.89 13.00 20.04
N VAL A 74 11.25 11.88 19.78
CA VAL A 74 9.97 11.50 20.36
C VAL A 74 10.21 10.38 21.36
N ASN A 75 10.26 10.74 22.65
CA ASN A 75 10.43 9.79 23.76
C ASN A 75 11.62 8.81 23.57
N GLY A 76 12.77 9.35 23.15
CA GLY A 76 14.00 8.60 22.91
C GLY A 76 14.14 8.02 21.50
N VAL A 77 13.13 8.17 20.64
CA VAL A 77 13.21 7.80 19.22
C VAL A 77 13.55 9.03 18.40
N LEU A 78 14.72 9.03 17.77
CA LEU A 78 15.17 10.12 16.91
C LEU A 78 14.71 9.85 15.47
N PHE A 79 13.92 10.75 14.92
CA PHE A 79 13.50 10.76 13.53
C PHE A 79 14.18 11.89 12.75
N THR A 80 14.58 11.62 11.52
CA THR A 80 14.89 12.63 10.51
C THR A 80 13.65 12.89 9.66
N LEU A 81 13.29 14.15 9.47
CA LEU A 81 12.09 14.55 8.75
C LEU A 81 12.46 14.93 7.31
N PHE A 82 11.93 14.21 6.33
CA PHE A 82 12.13 14.45 4.92
C PHE A 82 10.83 14.84 4.22
N THR A 83 10.94 15.69 3.22
CA THR A 83 9.90 16.02 2.25
C THR A 83 10.30 15.48 0.90
N TYR A 84 9.39 14.79 0.22
CA TYR A 84 9.56 14.29 -1.13
C TYR A 84 8.32 14.62 -1.96
N ASP A 85 8.51 15.48 -2.97
CA ASP A 85 7.45 16.02 -3.82
C ASP A 85 7.78 15.91 -5.32
N GLU A 86 8.64 14.94 -5.69
CA GLU A 86 8.93 14.67 -7.10
C GLU A 86 7.70 14.16 -7.86
N VAL A 87 7.69 14.46 -9.15
CA VAL A 87 6.68 14.03 -10.11
C VAL A 87 7.35 13.28 -11.25
N TYR A 88 6.60 12.43 -11.94
CA TYR A 88 7.02 11.74 -13.15
C TYR A 88 5.97 11.89 -14.25
N GLU A 89 6.41 11.80 -15.51
CA GLU A 89 5.50 11.66 -16.66
C GLU A 89 5.19 10.17 -16.84
N ASP A 90 3.91 9.82 -16.78
CA ASP A 90 3.45 8.44 -16.98
C ASP A 90 3.33 8.12 -18.49
N LEU A 91 3.07 6.86 -18.83
CA LEU A 91 3.01 6.36 -20.21
C LEU A 91 1.92 7.03 -21.06
N ASP A 92 0.94 7.67 -20.42
CA ASP A 92 -0.13 8.45 -21.06
C ASP A 92 0.26 9.93 -21.29
N GLY A 93 1.48 10.33 -20.94
CA GLY A 93 1.98 11.71 -21.01
C GLY A 93 1.51 12.61 -19.88
N GLN A 94 0.81 12.07 -18.87
CA GLN A 94 0.34 12.86 -17.73
C GLN A 94 1.39 12.93 -16.64
N ILE A 95 1.54 14.10 -16.04
CA ILE A 95 2.40 14.30 -14.88
C ILE A 95 1.68 13.77 -13.63
N ARG A 96 2.33 12.89 -12.88
CA ARG A 96 1.83 12.26 -11.66
C ARG A 96 2.81 12.42 -10.51
N GLU A 97 2.28 12.48 -9.29
CA GLU A 97 3.08 12.53 -8.07
C GLU A 97 3.75 11.17 -7.82
N MET A 98 5.02 11.17 -7.40
CA MET A 98 5.76 9.94 -7.07
C MET A 98 5.17 9.25 -5.83
N LEU A 99 4.72 10.03 -4.85
CA LEU A 99 3.99 9.54 -3.68
C LEU A 99 2.57 10.12 -3.72
N PRO A 100 1.54 9.33 -3.36
CA PRO A 100 0.18 9.86 -3.26
C PRO A 100 0.12 11.04 -2.28
N LYS A 101 -0.64 12.07 -2.63
CA LYS A 101 -0.91 13.21 -1.74
C LYS A 101 -1.36 12.75 -0.34
N GLY A 102 -0.89 13.43 0.70
CA GLY A 102 -1.19 13.10 2.09
C GLY A 102 -0.34 11.99 2.70
N THR A 103 0.66 11.48 1.98
CA THR A 103 1.50 10.36 2.44
C THR A 103 2.46 10.78 3.56
N LEU A 104 2.50 9.94 4.60
CA LEU A 104 3.44 9.97 5.72
C LEU A 104 4.02 8.55 5.90
N ALA A 105 5.28 8.35 5.55
CA ALA A 105 5.96 7.05 5.60
C ALA A 105 7.04 7.02 6.70
N PHE A 106 7.03 5.97 7.52
CA PHE A 106 8.02 5.70 8.56
C PHE A 106 8.97 4.62 8.06
N LEU A 107 10.21 5.02 7.78
CA LEU A 107 11.21 4.24 7.09
C LEU A 107 12.51 4.15 7.90
N HIS A 108 13.44 3.35 7.39
CA HIS A 108 14.82 3.29 7.83
C HIS A 108 15.74 3.10 6.61
N PRO A 109 17.07 3.28 6.72
CA PRO A 109 17.96 3.04 5.60
C PRO A 109 18.09 1.54 5.27
N ASN A 110 18.46 1.23 4.01
CA ASN A 110 18.76 -0.13 3.52
C ASN A 110 17.60 -1.13 3.59
N MET A 111 16.37 -0.69 3.28
CA MET A 111 15.15 -1.52 3.35
C MET A 111 14.98 -2.49 2.18
N GLY A 112 15.77 -2.34 1.13
CA GLY A 112 15.60 -3.09 -0.10
C GLY A 112 16.80 -3.01 -1.01
N ALA A 113 16.76 -3.81 -2.06
CA ALA A 113 17.68 -3.77 -3.17
C ALA A 113 16.90 -3.84 -4.48
N THR A 114 17.54 -3.48 -5.60
CA THR A 114 16.98 -3.77 -6.92
C THR A 114 17.69 -4.99 -7.48
N ALA A 115 16.96 -6.07 -7.67
CA ALA A 115 17.44 -7.23 -8.42
C ALA A 115 17.34 -6.95 -9.92
N TYR A 116 18.30 -7.43 -10.70
CA TYR A 116 18.30 -7.28 -12.16
C TYR A 116 18.31 -8.65 -12.81
N ALA A 117 17.24 -8.98 -13.54
CA ALA A 117 17.19 -10.20 -14.31
C ALA A 117 18.07 -10.11 -15.57
N GLN A 118 18.53 -11.26 -16.06
CA GLN A 118 19.38 -11.29 -17.24
C GLN A 118 18.65 -10.78 -18.49
N VAL A 119 19.36 -10.03 -19.32
CA VAL A 119 18.91 -9.63 -20.66
C VAL A 119 19.50 -10.60 -21.66
N THR A 120 18.66 -11.18 -22.52
CA THR A 120 19.11 -12.16 -23.54
C THR A 120 18.82 -11.63 -24.94
N PHE A 121 19.84 -11.61 -25.80
CA PHE A 121 19.73 -11.25 -27.21
C PHE A 121 19.95 -12.45 -28.11
N VAL A 122 19.26 -12.46 -29.24
CA VAL A 122 19.58 -13.34 -30.36
C VAL A 122 20.85 -12.83 -31.04
N LYS A 123 21.82 -13.71 -31.28
CA LYS A 123 23.06 -13.42 -32.01
C LYS A 123 23.39 -14.60 -32.93
N GLY A 124 23.20 -14.41 -34.23
CA GLY A 124 23.34 -15.50 -35.22
C GLY A 124 22.29 -16.58 -34.98
N SER A 125 22.73 -17.84 -34.84
CA SER A 125 21.87 -18.99 -34.53
C SER A 125 21.68 -19.26 -33.04
N GLY A 126 22.24 -18.43 -32.16
CA GLY A 126 22.22 -18.65 -30.71
C GLY A 126 21.79 -17.42 -29.90
N PHE A 127 22.00 -17.53 -28.59
CA PHE A 127 21.65 -16.50 -27.61
C PHE A 127 22.89 -16.03 -26.85
N VAL A 128 22.93 -14.74 -26.50
CA VAL A 128 23.91 -14.17 -25.58
C VAL A 128 23.15 -13.48 -24.45
N SER A 129 23.46 -13.86 -23.21
CA SER A 129 22.82 -13.32 -22.01
C SER A 129 23.79 -12.44 -21.23
N HIS A 130 23.28 -11.36 -20.67
CA HIS A 130 24.01 -10.39 -19.87
C HIS A 130 23.28 -10.17 -18.54
N ALA A 131 23.98 -10.37 -17.43
CA ALA A 131 23.46 -10.16 -16.08
C ALA A 131 23.98 -8.82 -15.51
N GLU A 132 23.58 -7.71 -16.14
CA GLU A 132 24.03 -6.36 -15.82
C GLU A 132 22.84 -5.43 -15.53
N ARG A 133 23.09 -4.32 -14.85
CA ARG A 133 22.05 -3.33 -14.53
C ARG A 133 21.47 -2.68 -15.79
N ILE A 134 22.32 -2.29 -16.72
CA ILE A 134 21.95 -1.69 -18.00
C ILE A 134 22.83 -2.34 -19.07
N VAL A 135 22.19 -2.89 -20.10
CA VAL A 135 22.84 -3.56 -21.22
C VAL A 135 22.62 -2.73 -22.49
N PRO A 136 23.62 -1.94 -22.93
CA PRO A 136 23.52 -1.18 -24.17
C PRO A 136 23.69 -2.10 -25.39
N ARG A 137 22.95 -1.80 -26.45
CA ARG A 137 23.06 -2.47 -27.75
C ARG A 137 22.99 -1.43 -28.85
N VAL A 138 23.97 -1.48 -29.76
CA VAL A 138 23.97 -0.67 -30.97
C VAL A 138 23.61 -1.56 -32.15
N VAL A 139 22.59 -1.17 -32.91
CA VAL A 139 22.16 -1.84 -34.14
C VAL A 139 22.41 -0.89 -35.30
N VAL A 140 23.26 -1.32 -36.23
CA VAL A 140 23.56 -0.57 -37.45
C VAL A 140 22.83 -1.24 -38.61
N SER A 141 22.07 -0.46 -39.38
CA SER A 141 21.40 -0.91 -40.61
C SER A 141 21.87 -0.05 -41.77
N GLU A 142 22.77 -0.59 -42.58
CA GLU A 142 23.26 0.08 -43.79
C GLU A 142 22.14 0.22 -44.84
N THR A 143 21.25 -0.77 -44.95
CA THR A 143 20.13 -0.76 -45.91
C THR A 143 19.15 0.38 -45.63
N ASN A 144 18.86 0.66 -44.36
CA ASN A 144 17.98 1.76 -43.96
C ASN A 144 18.76 3.04 -43.64
N ASN A 145 20.09 3.04 -43.82
CA ASN A 145 21.01 4.13 -43.44
C ASN A 145 20.74 4.70 -42.03
N MET A 146 20.64 3.81 -41.03
CA MET A 146 20.32 4.19 -39.66
C MET A 146 21.23 3.49 -38.63
N ILE A 147 21.42 4.16 -37.50
CA ILE A 147 22.05 3.61 -36.29
C ILE A 147 21.03 3.75 -35.17
N GLU A 148 20.69 2.63 -34.53
CA GLU A 148 19.79 2.59 -33.38
C GLU A 148 20.60 2.22 -32.13
N VAL A 149 20.42 3.01 -31.06
CA VAL A 149 21.00 2.72 -29.75
C VAL A 149 19.86 2.32 -28.83
N GLN A 150 19.94 1.10 -28.32
CA GLN A 150 18.96 0.52 -27.42
C GLN A 150 19.62 0.31 -26.05
N MET A 151 18.88 0.58 -24.97
CA MET A 151 19.30 0.24 -23.61
C MET A 151 18.28 -0.72 -23.00
N PHE A 152 18.77 -1.84 -22.50
CA PHE A 152 17.93 -2.86 -21.87
C PHE A 152 18.23 -2.98 -20.39
N SER A 153 17.19 -3.12 -19.58
CA SER A 153 17.27 -3.44 -18.16
C SER A 153 16.06 -4.29 -17.78
N ARG A 154 16.20 -5.10 -16.73
CA ARG A 154 15.09 -5.88 -16.13
C ARG A 154 15.10 -5.72 -14.60
N PRO A 155 14.86 -4.50 -14.08
CA PRO A 155 14.91 -4.23 -12.66
C PRO A 155 13.64 -4.74 -11.96
N VAL A 156 13.81 -5.29 -10.76
CA VAL A 156 12.73 -5.63 -9.83
C VAL A 156 13.12 -5.08 -8.46
N PRO A 157 12.41 -4.06 -7.93
CA PRO A 157 12.57 -3.64 -6.54
C PRO A 157 12.23 -4.80 -5.60
N TYR A 158 13.12 -5.09 -4.67
CA TYR A 158 13.02 -6.20 -3.74
C TYR A 158 13.19 -5.68 -2.31
N PRO A 159 12.08 -5.51 -1.54
CA PRO A 159 12.17 -5.21 -0.13
C PRO A 159 12.74 -6.41 0.64
N LEU A 160 13.61 -6.14 1.61
CA LEU A 160 14.21 -7.19 2.46
C LEU A 160 13.24 -7.67 3.54
N ASP A 161 12.38 -6.77 4.02
CA ASP A 161 11.36 -7.04 5.04
C ASP A 161 10.10 -6.24 4.70
N TRP A 162 9.02 -6.93 4.33
CA TRP A 162 7.77 -6.30 3.91
C TRP A 162 6.99 -5.68 5.09
N GLU A 163 7.31 -6.03 6.34
CA GLU A 163 6.73 -5.40 7.53
C GLU A 163 7.61 -4.25 8.06
N GLY A 164 8.73 -3.96 7.38
CA GLY A 164 9.77 -3.03 7.79
C GLY A 164 9.42 -1.54 7.71
N TRP A 165 8.26 -1.19 7.18
CA TRP A 165 7.76 0.18 7.13
C TRP A 165 6.30 0.28 7.52
N LEU A 166 5.88 1.50 7.82
CA LEU A 166 4.47 1.85 7.92
C LEU A 166 4.20 3.12 7.12
N ILE A 167 3.07 3.14 6.44
CA ILE A 167 2.59 4.28 5.66
C ILE A 167 1.23 4.66 6.21
N ALA A 168 1.01 5.96 6.41
CA ALA A 168 -0.28 6.54 6.71
C ALA A 168 -0.61 7.60 5.66
N ASN A 169 -1.90 7.80 5.40
CA ASN A 169 -2.37 8.92 4.61
C ASN A 169 -3.29 9.79 5.46
N ILE A 170 -3.05 11.10 5.49
CA ILE A 170 -3.84 12.04 6.30
C ILE A 170 -5.23 12.34 5.71
N TYR A 171 -5.48 11.93 4.47
CA TYR A 171 -6.75 12.09 3.78
C TYR A 171 -7.58 10.81 3.71
N ASP A 172 -7.03 9.67 4.13
CA ASP A 172 -7.82 8.44 4.22
C ASP A 172 -8.92 8.63 5.26
N SER A 173 -10.15 8.30 4.87
CA SER A 173 -11.25 8.20 5.83
C SER A 173 -10.95 7.03 6.75
N VAL A 174 -10.87 7.30 8.05
CA VAL A 174 -10.87 6.25 9.07
C VAL A 174 -12.26 5.64 9.05
N GLU A 175 -12.46 4.59 8.27
CA GLU A 175 -13.54 3.66 8.56
C GLU A 175 -13.27 3.12 9.97
N PRO A 176 -14.28 3.08 10.86
CA PRO A 176 -14.08 2.49 12.18
C PRO A 176 -13.56 1.07 11.98
N SER A 177 -12.31 0.85 12.37
CA SER A 177 -11.75 -0.49 12.44
C SER A 177 -12.57 -1.26 13.45
N ASP A 178 -13.23 -2.32 12.99
CA ASP A 178 -13.74 -3.38 13.84
C ASP A 178 -12.53 -4.06 14.50
N ASP A 179 -12.04 -3.45 15.57
CA ASP A 179 -10.92 -3.94 16.38
C ASP A 179 -11.41 -5.11 17.26
N GLU A 180 -11.93 -6.17 16.63
CA GLU A 180 -12.11 -7.53 17.17
C GLU A 180 -12.13 -8.60 16.05
N THR A 181 -11.21 -8.59 15.08
CA THR A 181 -10.80 -9.85 14.42
C THR A 181 -9.37 -9.76 13.91
N ASP A 182 -8.53 -10.57 14.53
CA ASP A 182 -7.19 -10.98 14.10
C ASP A 182 -7.30 -11.69 12.75
N GLU A 183 -7.21 -10.97 11.63
CA GLU A 183 -7.05 -11.58 10.30
C GLU A 183 -5.57 -11.92 10.04
N GLY A 184 -4.98 -12.70 10.94
CA GLY A 184 -4.09 -13.76 10.49
C GLY A 184 -4.93 -14.71 9.63
N ILE A 185 -4.37 -15.18 8.51
CA ILE A 185 -5.01 -16.23 7.72
C ILE A 185 -5.09 -17.48 8.60
N ASP A 186 -6.19 -17.61 9.32
CA ASP A 186 -6.53 -18.80 10.08
C ASP A 186 -7.03 -19.84 9.08
N THR A 187 -6.23 -20.88 8.88
CA THR A 187 -6.58 -22.01 8.02
C THR A 187 -7.53 -22.99 8.72
N HIS A 188 -8.05 -22.63 9.89
CA HIS A 188 -9.20 -23.28 10.47
C HIS A 188 -10.49 -22.60 10.02
N MET A 189 -11.32 -23.36 9.29
CA MET A 189 -12.69 -22.97 8.99
C MET A 189 -13.42 -22.64 10.30
N ALA A 190 -13.64 -21.35 10.53
CA ALA A 190 -14.48 -20.88 11.61
C ALA A 190 -15.94 -21.21 11.26
N ASP A 191 -16.60 -21.96 12.14
CA ASP A 191 -18.02 -22.29 12.07
C ASP A 191 -18.86 -21.02 11.85
N MET A 192 -19.53 -20.93 10.69
CA MET A 192 -20.52 -19.89 10.44
C MET A 192 -21.69 -20.02 11.45
N PRO A 193 -22.26 -18.89 11.91
CA PRO A 193 -23.45 -18.92 12.76
C PRO A 193 -24.58 -19.62 12.00
N GLY A 194 -25.04 -20.75 12.53
CA GLY A 194 -25.99 -21.64 11.88
C GLY A 194 -27.29 -20.94 11.46
N ALA A 195 -27.42 -20.65 10.17
CA ALA A 195 -28.70 -20.41 9.54
C ALA A 195 -29.43 -21.76 9.42
N GLU A 196 -30.63 -21.88 9.99
CA GLU A 196 -31.47 -23.09 9.83
C GLU A 196 -31.77 -23.32 8.35
N LEU A 197 -31.18 -24.37 7.79
CA LEU A 197 -31.42 -24.80 6.42
C LEU A 197 -32.87 -25.26 6.26
N LYS A 198 -33.62 -24.57 5.42
CA LYS A 198 -34.97 -24.96 5.00
C LYS A 198 -34.91 -26.19 4.12
N THR A 199 -35.91 -27.05 4.26
CA THR A 199 -36.10 -28.23 3.42
C THR A 199 -36.57 -27.85 2.02
N ALA A 200 -36.39 -28.74 1.04
CA ALA A 200 -36.83 -28.52 -0.34
C ALA A 200 -38.34 -28.25 -0.47
N ALA A 201 -39.16 -28.83 0.44
CA ALA A 201 -40.60 -28.57 0.49
C ALA A 201 -40.92 -27.14 0.95
N GLU A 202 -40.16 -26.59 1.90
CA GLU A 202 -40.34 -25.24 2.41
C GLU A 202 -39.89 -24.17 1.40
N ILE A 203 -38.79 -24.42 0.68
CA ILE A 203 -38.33 -23.56 -0.42
C ILE A 203 -39.32 -23.63 -1.59
N GLY A 204 -39.85 -24.82 -1.89
CA GLY A 204 -40.92 -25.02 -2.88
C GLY A 204 -42.19 -24.23 -2.54
N ALA A 205 -42.54 -24.11 -1.26
CA ALA A 205 -43.72 -23.38 -0.78
C ALA A 205 -43.59 -21.85 -0.81
N MET A 206 -42.38 -21.29 -1.01
CA MET A 206 -42.19 -19.84 -1.13
C MET A 206 -42.83 -19.32 -2.42
N THR A 207 -43.80 -18.41 -2.30
CA THR A 207 -44.56 -17.88 -3.44
C THR A 207 -44.05 -16.53 -3.92
N ARG A 208 -43.20 -15.85 -3.14
CA ARG A 208 -42.64 -14.53 -3.44
C ARG A 208 -41.14 -14.61 -3.69
N LYS A 209 -40.67 -13.95 -4.75
CA LYS A 209 -39.23 -13.90 -5.11
C LYS A 209 -38.38 -13.29 -4.00
N GLU A 210 -38.90 -12.24 -3.37
CA GLU A 210 -38.25 -11.54 -2.24
C GLU A 210 -37.94 -12.49 -1.08
N GLN A 211 -38.86 -13.42 -0.76
CA GLN A 211 -38.67 -14.38 0.33
C GLN A 211 -37.54 -15.38 0.02
N VAL A 212 -37.43 -15.79 -1.24
CA VAL A 212 -36.36 -16.71 -1.70
C VAL A 212 -35.01 -16.00 -1.68
N ILE A 213 -34.95 -14.73 -2.08
CA ILE A 213 -33.72 -13.93 -2.11
C ILE A 213 -33.24 -13.62 -0.69
N THR A 214 -34.12 -13.18 0.22
CA THR A 214 -33.74 -12.93 1.62
C THR A 214 -33.26 -14.20 2.31
N TYR A 215 -33.87 -15.35 1.98
CA TYR A 215 -33.39 -16.63 2.49
C TYR A 215 -32.01 -17.00 1.91
N ALA A 216 -31.79 -16.82 0.61
CA ALA A 216 -30.50 -17.04 -0.04
C ALA A 216 -29.38 -16.21 0.62
N GLU A 217 -29.63 -14.92 0.85
CA GLU A 217 -28.69 -14.03 1.53
C GLU A 217 -28.42 -14.51 2.97
N SER A 218 -29.43 -15.03 3.67
CA SER A 218 -29.27 -15.54 5.04
C SER A 218 -28.39 -16.79 5.13
N ILE A 219 -28.29 -17.58 4.06
CA ILE A 219 -27.41 -18.77 4.00
C ILE A 219 -26.06 -18.46 3.32
N GLY A 220 -25.82 -17.22 2.89
CA GLY A 220 -24.56 -16.78 2.27
C GLY A 220 -24.57 -16.72 0.74
N LEU A 221 -25.70 -17.03 0.08
CA LEU A 221 -25.85 -16.90 -1.36
C LEU A 221 -26.31 -15.48 -1.74
N ASN A 222 -25.33 -14.64 -2.08
CA ASN A 222 -25.56 -13.26 -2.52
C ASN A 222 -25.63 -13.13 -4.05
N GLY A 223 -26.37 -12.14 -4.56
CA GLY A 223 -26.41 -11.80 -5.99
C GLY A 223 -27.60 -12.33 -6.80
N LEU A 224 -28.58 -12.96 -6.15
CA LEU A 224 -29.85 -13.31 -6.78
C LEU A 224 -30.73 -12.07 -6.97
N THR A 225 -31.22 -11.85 -8.19
CA THR A 225 -32.07 -10.69 -8.53
C THR A 225 -33.51 -11.07 -8.82
N ALA A 226 -34.45 -10.15 -8.57
CA ALA A 226 -35.88 -10.35 -8.80
C ALA A 226 -36.25 -10.48 -10.30
N ASP A 227 -35.31 -10.23 -11.20
CA ASP A 227 -35.47 -10.36 -12.65
C ASP A 227 -35.58 -11.83 -13.09
N SER A 228 -34.98 -12.75 -12.33
CA SER A 228 -35.01 -14.19 -12.62
C SER A 228 -36.37 -14.82 -12.29
N LYS A 229 -36.72 -15.95 -12.93
CA LYS A 229 -37.99 -16.62 -12.62
C LYS A 229 -37.96 -17.21 -11.21
N LEU A 230 -39.12 -17.30 -10.56
CA LEU A 230 -39.22 -17.80 -9.19
C LEU A 230 -38.67 -19.24 -9.05
N ASP A 231 -38.90 -20.09 -10.06
CA ASP A 231 -38.42 -21.47 -10.05
C ASP A 231 -36.89 -21.55 -10.20
N GLU A 232 -36.29 -20.66 -11.00
CA GLU A 232 -34.83 -20.56 -11.17
C GLU A 232 -34.15 -20.10 -9.87
N LEU A 233 -34.77 -19.15 -9.15
CA LEU A 233 -34.29 -18.70 -7.85
C LEU A 233 -34.33 -19.81 -6.80
N LYS A 234 -35.40 -20.61 -6.78
CA LYS A 234 -35.52 -21.77 -5.88
C LYS A 234 -34.48 -22.84 -6.19
N GLU A 235 -34.25 -23.12 -7.47
CA GLU A 235 -33.27 -24.11 -7.90
C GLU A 235 -31.84 -23.68 -7.55
N ALA A 236 -31.51 -22.39 -7.71
CA ALA A 236 -30.20 -21.85 -7.34
C ALA A 236 -29.94 -21.98 -5.83
N VAL A 237 -30.95 -21.68 -4.99
CA VAL A 237 -30.87 -21.86 -3.53
C VAL A 237 -30.69 -23.32 -3.16
N LEU A 238 -31.43 -24.23 -3.77
CA LEU A 238 -31.30 -25.67 -3.49
C LEU A 238 -29.91 -26.21 -3.85
N ARG A 239 -29.37 -25.83 -5.02
CA ARG A 239 -28.01 -26.24 -5.42
C ARG A 239 -26.95 -25.73 -4.46
N TYR A 240 -27.09 -24.48 -4.02
CA TYR A 240 -26.16 -23.91 -3.07
C TYR A 240 -26.23 -24.61 -1.70
N GLN A 241 -27.43 -24.98 -1.24
CA GLN A 241 -27.57 -25.81 -0.03
C GLN A 241 -26.98 -27.22 -0.17
N ASP A 242 -27.02 -27.82 -1.36
CA ASP A 242 -26.37 -29.12 -1.62
C ASP A 242 -24.83 -29.01 -1.66
N GLU A 243 -24.29 -27.80 -1.86
CA GLU A 243 -22.85 -27.50 -1.92
C GLU A 243 -22.24 -27.05 -0.58
N ILE A 244 -23.07 -26.68 0.40
CA ILE A 244 -22.68 -26.36 1.80
C ILE A 244 -22.63 -27.64 2.62
#